data_AF-A0A1V3XX69-F1
#
_entry.id   AF-A0A1V3XX69-F1
#
_cell.length_a   1.000
_cell.length_b   1.000
_cell.length_c   1.000
_cell.angle_alpha   90.00
_cell.angle_beta   90.00
_cell.angle_gamma   90.00
#
_symmetry.space_group_name_H-M   'P 1'
#
loop_
_entity.id
_entity.type
_entity.pdbx_description
1 polymer ?
#
loop_
_entity_poly.entity_id
_entity_poly.type
_entity_poly.pdbx_seq_one_letter_code
_entity_poly.pdbx_strand_id
1 'polypeptide(L)' 'MGLGSGTPGVTVADVVARQRASFDMRTGRLFAVSLLPGTPERVVLSASHLCMDGASWQSVVDEVRLRCSWT' A
#
# COMPACT_ATOMS: atom_id res chain seq x y z
N MET A 1 33.36 -1.05 -0.55
CA MET A 1 33.01 -0.54 -1.89
C MET A 1 32.06 -1.55 -2.51
N GLY A 2 30.79 -1.20 -2.60
CA GLY A 2 29.71 -2.08 -3.05
C GLY A 2 28.37 -1.40 -2.82
N LEU A 3 28.15 -0.27 -3.50
CA LEU A 3 26.84 0.35 -3.55
C LEU A 3 25.95 -0.63 -4.32
N GLY A 4 25.11 -1.37 -3.59
CA GLY A 4 24.01 -2.09 -4.21
C GLY A 4 23.13 -1.04 -4.87
N SER A 5 23.35 -0.82 -6.16
CA SER A 5 22.51 0.02 -6.99
C SER A 5 21.17 -0.69 -7.10
N GLY A 6 20.30 -0.48 -6.11
CA GLY A 6 18.88 -0.62 -6.34
C GLY A 6 18.60 0.21 -7.59
N THR A 7 18.16 -0.45 -8.66
CA THR A 7 17.50 0.22 -9.77
C THR A 7 16.59 1.30 -9.17
N PRO A 8 16.51 2.54 -9.69
CA PRO A 8 15.52 3.50 -9.23
C PRO A 8 14.12 2.97 -9.62
N GLY A 9 13.68 1.94 -8.91
CA GLY A 9 12.39 1.33 -8.97
C GLY A 9 11.45 2.13 -8.09
N VAL A 10 10.18 2.08 -8.44
CA VAL A 10 9.09 2.74 -7.71
C VAL A 10 9.22 2.42 -6.22
N THR A 11 9.43 3.44 -5.39
CA THR A 11 9.53 3.26 -3.94
C THR A 11 8.14 3.12 -3.32
N VAL A 12 8.06 2.57 -2.11
CA VAL A 12 6.79 2.54 -1.35
C VAL A 12 6.25 3.96 -1.16
N ALA A 13 7.12 4.94 -0.94
CA ALA A 13 6.72 6.34 -0.78
C ALA A 13 6.08 6.90 -2.06
N ASP A 14 6.64 6.59 -3.23
CA ASP A 14 6.07 7.01 -4.52
C ASP A 14 4.69 6.39 -4.76
N VAL A 15 4.52 5.11 -4.39
CA VAL A 15 3.22 4.44 -4.48
C VAL A 15 2.20 5.09 -3.56
N VAL A 16 2.57 5.35 -2.29
CA VAL A 16 1.69 6.02 -1.33
C VAL A 16 1.29 7.40 -1.84
N ALA A 17 2.24 8.19 -2.35
CA ALA A 17 1.96 9.51 -2.91
C ALA A 17 0.98 9.43 -4.10
N ARG A 18 1.21 8.50 -5.04
CA ARG A 18 0.31 8.28 -6.18
C ARG A 18 -1.09 7.81 -5.76
N GLN A 19 -1.18 6.89 -4.79
CA GLN A 19 -2.46 6.41 -4.27
C GLN A 19 -3.25 7.55 -3.64
N ARG A 20 -2.61 8.34 -2.76
CA ARG A 20 -3.25 9.50 -2.10
C ARG A 20 -3.67 10.58 -3.09
N ALA A 21 -2.85 10.87 -4.10
CA ALA A 21 -3.19 11.83 -5.15
C ALA A 21 -4.41 11.39 -6.00
N SER A 22 -4.77 10.10 -5.99
CA SER A 22 -5.94 9.58 -6.69
C SER A 22 -7.25 9.68 -5.91
N PHE A 23 -7.21 10.15 -4.66
CA PHE A 23 -8.40 10.21 -3.81
C PHE A 23 -9.25 11.45 -4.13
N ASP A 24 -10.56 11.24 -4.25
CA ASP A 24 -11.55 12.31 -4.29
C ASP A 24 -12.44 12.16 -3.04
N MET A 25 -12.33 13.16 -2.16
CA MET A 25 -12.99 13.17 -0.85
C MET A 25 -14.50 13.40 -0.90
N ARG A 26 -15.03 13.80 -2.05
CA ARG A 26 -16.46 14.12 -2.21
C ARG A 26 -17.22 12.96 -2.83
N THR A 27 -16.67 12.37 -3.89
CA THR A 27 -17.42 11.38 -4.70
C THR A 27 -16.61 10.19 -5.18
N GLY A 28 -15.29 10.17 -4.95
CA GLY A 28 -14.43 9.18 -5.56
C GLY A 28 -13.83 8.19 -4.59
N ARG A 29 -12.78 7.53 -5.06
CA ARG A 29 -12.08 6.49 -4.30
C ARG A 29 -11.41 7.11 -3.06
N LEU A 30 -11.52 6.41 -1.94
CA LEU A 30 -10.84 6.75 -0.69
C LEU A 30 -9.90 5.65 -0.21
N PHE A 31 -9.81 4.55 -0.95
CA PHE A 31 -8.97 3.40 -0.68
C PHE A 31 -8.25 2.96 -1.97
N ALA A 32 -7.00 2.56 -1.84
CA ALA A 32 -6.21 2.05 -2.96
C ALA A 32 -5.24 0.96 -2.53
N VAL A 33 -4.99 0.03 -3.45
CA VAL A 33 -4.09 -1.11 -3.29
C VAL A 33 -3.14 -1.14 -4.47
N SER A 34 -1.87 -1.43 -4.20
CA SER A 34 -0.86 -1.69 -5.23
C SER A 34 0.01 -2.86 -4.77
N LEU A 35 0.29 -3.78 -5.70
CA LEU A 35 1.30 -4.82 -5.53
C LEU A 35 2.61 -4.32 -6.15
N LEU A 36 3.67 -4.30 -5.37
CA LEU A 36 5.01 -3.99 -5.82
C LEU A 36 5.72 -5.33 -6.07
N PRO A 37 6.19 -5.58 -7.30
CA PRO A 37 6.93 -6.79 -7.62
C PRO A 37 8.25 -6.83 -6.85
N GLY A 38 8.69 -8.03 -6.47
CA GLY A 38 9.94 -8.24 -5.74
C GLY A 38 10.00 -9.61 -5.08
N THR A 39 11.07 -9.86 -4.33
CA THR A 39 11.24 -11.08 -3.52
C THR A 39 11.66 -10.69 -2.10
N PRO A 40 10.72 -10.62 -1.12
CA PRO A 40 9.28 -10.86 -1.27
C PRO A 40 8.56 -9.72 -2.00
N GLU A 41 7.41 -10.04 -2.61
CA GLU A 41 6.46 -9.03 -3.09
C GLU A 41 5.94 -8.20 -1.92
N ARG A 42 5.50 -6.97 -2.20
CA ARG A 42 4.96 -6.07 -1.17
C ARG A 42 3.63 -5.49 -1.59
N VAL A 43 2.64 -5.51 -0.71
CA VAL A 43 1.40 -4.76 -0.89
C VAL A 43 1.43 -3.45 -0.15
N VAL A 44 1.00 -2.39 -0.84
CA VAL A 44 0.80 -1.06 -0.27
C VAL A 44 -0.69 -0.74 -0.30
N LEU A 45 -1.26 -0.61 0.89
CA LEU A 45 -2.63 -0.14 1.11
C LEU A 45 -2.57 1.32 1.57
N SER A 46 -3.37 2.18 0.94
CA SER A 46 -3.61 3.56 1.42
C SER A 46 -5.10 3.79 1.56
N ALA A 47 -5.49 4.53 2.60
CA ALA A 47 -6.87 4.97 2.80
C ALA A 47 -6.93 6.40 3.35
N SER A 48 -8.04 7.08 3.10
CA SER A 48 -8.40 8.32 3.78
C SER A 48 -9.00 8.03 5.15
N HIS A 49 -8.80 8.93 6.12
CA HIS A 49 -9.46 8.86 7.42
C HIS A 49 -10.99 8.98 7.35
N LEU A 50 -11.53 9.46 6.22
CA LEU A 50 -12.97 9.47 5.98
C LEU A 50 -13.58 8.08 5.82
N CYS A 51 -12.79 7.06 5.46
CA CYS A 51 -13.29 5.68 5.28
C CYS A 51 -12.62 4.64 6.19
N MET A 52 -11.46 4.95 6.79
CA MET A 52 -10.68 4.02 7.60
C MET A 52 -10.11 4.71 8.84
N ASP A 53 -10.28 4.09 10.00
CA ASP A 53 -9.62 4.52 11.23
C ASP A 53 -8.31 3.74 11.49
N GLY A 54 -7.55 4.17 12.51
CA GLY A 54 -6.29 3.54 12.88
C GLY A 54 -6.43 2.09 13.37
N ALA A 55 -7.50 1.79 14.11
CA ALA A 55 -7.71 0.47 14.72
C ALA A 55 -8.15 -0.58 13.70
N SER A 56 -8.93 -0.17 12.70
CA SER A 56 -9.48 -1.02 11.63
C SER A 56 -8.41 -1.56 10.69
N TRP A 57 -7.25 -0.91 10.60
CA TRP A 57 -6.13 -1.39 9.78
C TRP A 57 -5.63 -2.77 10.17
N GLN A 58 -5.60 -3.07 11.47
CA GLN A 58 -5.11 -4.35 11.95
C GLN A 58 -5.97 -5.50 11.38
N SER A 59 -7.29 -5.38 11.47
CA SER A 59 -8.22 -6.38 10.92
C SER A 59 -8.10 -6.53 9.41
N VAL A 60 -7.92 -5.43 8.66
CA VAL A 60 -7.72 -5.48 7.20
C VAL A 60 -6.42 -6.20 6.84
N VAL A 61 -5.32 -5.88 7.52
CA VAL A 61 -4.01 -6.50 7.27
C VAL A 61 -4.03 -7.99 7.62
N ASP A 62 -4.66 -8.35 8.75
CA ASP A 62 -4.77 -9.75 9.17
C ASP A 62 -5.59 -10.58 8.18
N GLU A 63 -6.71 -10.02 7.68
CA GLU A 63 -7.53 -10.71 6.66
C GLU A 63 -6.78 -10.90 5.33
N VAL A 64 -6.02 -9.89 4.91
CA VAL A 64 -5.16 -10.00 3.71
C VAL A 64 -4.12 -11.10 3.89
N ARG A 65 -3.42 -11.14 5.04
CA ARG A 65 -2.43 -12.19 5.32
C ARG A 65 -3.06 -13.58 5.33
N LEU A 66 -4.21 -13.72 6.00
CA LEU A 66 -4.93 -14.97 6.13
C LEU A 66 -5.36 -15.53 4.76
N ARG A 67 -5.91 -14.68 3.88
CA ARG A 67 -6.45 -15.12 2.59
C ARG A 67 -5.41 -15.24 1.48
N CYS A 68 -4.35 -14.43 1.52
CA CYS A 68 -3.32 -14.44 0.49
C CYS A 68 -2.16 -15.40 0.78
N SER A 69 -2.28 -16.25 1.81
CA SER A 69 -1.24 -17.21 2.22
C SER A 69 0.13 -16.56 2.48
N TRP A 70 0.13 -15.30 2.91
CA TRP A 70 1.33 -14.56 3.28
C TRP A 70 1.60 -14.79 4.77
N THR A 71 2.23 -15.93 5.08
CA THR A 71 2.77 -16.28 6.39
C THR A 71 4.25 -15.95 6.49
#